data_AF-A0A415PRZ2-F1
#
_entry.id   AF-A0A415PRZ2-F1
#
_cell.length_a   1.000
_cell.length_b   1.000
_cell.length_c   1.000
_cell.angle_alpha   90.00
_cell.angle_beta   90.00
_cell.angle_gamma   90.00
#
_symmetry.space_group_name_H-M   'P 1'
#
loop_
_entity.id
_entity.type
_entity.pdbx_description
1 polymer ?
#
loop_
_entity_poly.entity_id
_entity_poly.type
_entity_poly.pdbx_seq_one_letter_code
_entity_poly.pdbx_strand_id
1 'polypeptide(L)'
;MGAFCEDSRVKFPTLMHLMGMGYKYISQRGLFTKYVTIPKTESDTLTNILLQPFSEAYLRLNPLSTQDDADAMLHRIQKSLNNDDLGRQFYKEILLDTTNKILI
;
A
#
# COMPACT_ATOMS: atom_id res chain seq x y z
N MET A 1 -21.43 -24.83 9.47
CA MET A 1 -22.23 -23.65 9.84
C MET A 1 -21.25 -22.50 10.04
N GLY A 2 -21.21 -21.53 9.12
CA GLY A 2 -20.35 -20.36 9.27
C GLY A 2 -20.81 -19.55 10.49
N ALA A 3 -19.88 -19.17 11.37
CA ALA A 3 -20.22 -18.39 12.54
C ALA A 3 -20.88 -17.08 12.11
N PHE A 4 -22.07 -16.79 12.66
CA PHE A 4 -22.87 -15.61 12.36
C PHE A 4 -22.26 -14.37 13.05
N CYS A 5 -21.05 -13.98 12.64
CA CYS A 5 -20.26 -12.91 13.24
C CYS A 5 -20.06 -11.71 12.29
N GLU A 6 -19.46 -10.63 12.80
CA GLU A 6 -19.13 -9.43 12.03
C GLU A 6 -18.33 -9.73 10.74
N ASP A 7 -17.41 -10.70 10.81
CA ASP A 7 -16.58 -11.08 9.66
C ASP A 7 -17.44 -11.58 8.50
N SER A 8 -18.46 -12.38 8.80
CA SER A 8 -19.37 -12.96 7.79
C SER A 8 -20.44 -11.97 7.29
N ARG A 9 -20.91 -11.05 8.14
CA ARG A 9 -22.05 -10.14 7.81
C ARG A 9 -21.62 -8.79 7.28
N VAL A 10 -20.40 -8.35 7.58
CA VAL A 10 -19.93 -7.00 7.27
C VAL A 10 -18.63 -7.06 6.49
N LYS A 11 -17.55 -7.63 7.06
CA LYS A 11 -16.21 -7.53 6.46
C LYS A 11 -16.12 -8.23 5.11
N PHE A 12 -16.59 -9.48 5.02
CA PHE A 12 -16.54 -10.25 3.78
C PHE A 12 -17.43 -9.64 2.67
N PRO A 13 -18.71 -9.27 2.93
CA PRO A 13 -19.52 -8.55 1.95
C PRO A 13 -18.88 -7.24 1.45
N THR A 14 -18.31 -6.43 2.34
CA THR A 14 -17.63 -5.18 1.96
C THR A 14 -16.41 -5.43 1.08
N LEU A 15 -15.59 -6.42 1.42
CA LEU A 15 -14.43 -6.80 0.62
C LEU A 15 -14.85 -7.25 -0.78
N MET A 16 -15.87 -8.10 -0.88
CA MET A 16 -16.42 -8.56 -2.17
C MET A 16 -16.97 -7.39 -3.00
N HIS A 17 -17.64 -6.43 -2.35
CA HIS A 17 -18.15 -5.24 -3.02
C HIS A 17 -17.03 -4.37 -3.59
N LEU A 18 -15.99 -4.07 -2.80
CA LEU A 18 -14.82 -3.32 -3.26
C LEU A 18 -14.10 -4.03 -4.41
N MET A 19 -13.94 -5.34 -4.32
CA MET A 19 -13.37 -6.12 -5.43
C MET A 19 -14.20 -6.02 -6.71
N GLY A 20 -15.54 -6.02 -6.59
CA GLY A 20 -16.45 -5.79 -7.72
C GLY A 20 -16.31 -4.40 -8.36
N MET A 21 -15.87 -3.40 -7.59
CA MET A 21 -15.57 -2.04 -8.10
C MET A 21 -14.18 -1.91 -8.73
N GLY A 22 -13.39 -2.99 -8.75
CA GLY A 22 -12.04 -3.00 -9.32
C GLY A 22 -10.90 -2.82 -8.32
N TYR A 23 -11.19 -2.79 -7.01
CA TYR A 23 -10.13 -2.80 -6.00
C TYR A 23 -9.46 -4.18 -5.92
N LYS A 24 -8.13 -4.20 -5.96
CA LYS A 24 -7.36 -5.43 -5.83
C LYS A 24 -7.22 -5.80 -4.35
N TYR A 25 -7.61 -7.02 -3.97
CA TYR A 25 -7.34 -7.53 -2.64
C TYR A 25 -5.87 -7.90 -2.48
N ILE A 26 -5.27 -7.49 -1.35
CA ILE A 26 -3.87 -7.75 -0.99
C ILE A 26 -3.85 -8.45 0.37
N SER A 27 -3.14 -9.57 0.49
CA SER A 27 -3.03 -10.29 1.76
C SER A 27 -1.70 -10.00 2.46
N GLN A 28 -1.78 -9.49 3.69
CA GLN A 28 -0.62 -9.26 4.56
C GLN A 28 0.00 -10.54 5.13
N ARG A 29 -0.75 -11.66 5.16
CA ARG A 29 -0.28 -12.96 5.69
C ARG A 29 -0.24 -14.06 4.63
N GLY A 30 -0.57 -13.73 3.39
CA GLY A 30 -0.90 -14.71 2.36
C GLY A 30 -2.28 -15.34 2.57
N LEU A 31 -2.82 -15.92 1.51
CA LEU A 31 -4.08 -16.66 1.52
C LEU A 31 -3.92 -17.86 0.58
N PHE A 32 -3.93 -19.05 1.15
CA PHE A 32 -3.77 -20.29 0.39
C PHE A 32 -4.99 -21.17 0.60
N THR A 33 -5.78 -21.32 -0.45
CA THR A 33 -6.97 -22.17 -0.49
C THR A 33 -6.94 -22.99 -1.77
N LYS A 34 -7.83 -23.99 -1.89
CA LYS A 34 -7.98 -24.76 -3.13
C LYS A 34 -8.38 -23.94 -4.36
N TYR A 35 -8.88 -22.72 -4.18
CA TYR A 35 -9.38 -21.87 -5.28
C TYR A 35 -8.56 -20.60 -5.49
N VAL A 36 -7.82 -20.17 -4.47
CA VAL A 36 -7.15 -18.87 -4.42
C VAL A 36 -5.82 -19.02 -3.71
N THR A 37 -4.76 -18.57 -4.38
CA THR A 37 -3.40 -18.47 -3.86
C THR A 37 -2.97 -17.03 -3.99
N ILE A 38 -2.83 -16.34 -2.86
CA ILE A 38 -2.33 -14.96 -2.77
C ILE A 38 -1.10 -15.02 -1.89
N PRO A 39 0.09 -14.66 -2.40
CA PRO A 39 1.29 -14.63 -1.58
C PRO A 39 1.17 -13.56 -0.50
N LYS A 40 1.98 -13.72 0.54
CA LYS A 40 2.19 -12.64 1.52
C LYS A 40 2.79 -11.44 0.80
N THR A 41 2.26 -10.25 1.07
CA THR A 41 2.87 -9.00 0.60
C THR A 41 3.84 -8.50 1.64
N GLU A 42 5.09 -8.27 1.24
CA GLU A 42 6.10 -7.71 2.12
C GLU A 42 5.85 -6.21 2.36
N SER A 43 6.06 -5.81 3.61
CA SER A 43 5.90 -4.44 4.07
C SER A 43 7.14 -3.99 4.80
N ASP A 44 7.44 -2.71 4.69
CA ASP A 44 8.48 -2.07 5.48
C ASP A 44 8.14 -2.17 6.97
N THR A 45 9.09 -2.62 7.79
CA THR A 45 8.87 -2.88 9.22
C THR A 45 8.74 -1.60 10.05
N LEU A 46 9.28 -0.49 9.56
CA LEU A 46 9.23 0.81 10.23
C LEU A 46 7.93 1.56 9.92
N THR A 47 7.48 1.53 8.67
CA THR A 47 6.40 2.39 8.17
C THR A 47 5.10 1.65 7.82
N ASN A 48 5.12 0.32 7.78
CA ASN A 48 4.02 -0.53 7.27
C ASN A 48 3.67 -0.32 5.79
N ILE A 49 4.51 0.39 5.03
CA ILE A 49 4.31 0.59 3.59
C ILE A 49 4.52 -0.74 2.86
N LEU A 50 3.58 -1.10 1.98
CA LEU A 50 3.70 -2.29 1.14
C LEU A 50 4.75 -2.05 0.04
N LEU A 51 5.88 -2.76 0.10
CA LEU A 51 7.06 -2.43 -0.71
C LEU A 51 6.80 -2.55 -2.22
N GLN A 52 6.30 -3.72 -2.65
CA GLN A 52 6.04 -3.97 -4.06
C GLN A 52 4.90 -3.07 -4.61
N PRO A 53 3.71 -2.99 -3.97
CA PRO A 53 2.67 -2.07 -4.43
C PRO A 53 3.10 -0.61 -4.50
N PHE A 54 3.93 -0.15 -3.55
CA PHE A 54 4.46 1.21 -3.55
C PHE A 54 5.35 1.45 -4.77
N SER A 55 6.33 0.58 -5.00
CA SER A 55 7.26 0.71 -6.13
C SER A 55 6.52 0.65 -7.48
N GLU A 56 5.58 -0.30 -7.64
CA GLU A 56 4.74 -0.40 -8.85
C GLU A 56 3.90 0.87 -9.06
N ALA A 57 3.30 1.42 -8.00
CA ALA A 57 2.52 2.64 -8.08
C ALA A 57 3.39 3.85 -8.43
N TYR A 58 4.58 3.97 -7.83
CA TYR A 58 5.52 5.05 -8.07
C TYR A 58 5.98 5.08 -9.53
N LEU A 59 6.42 3.95 -10.07
CA LEU A 59 6.87 3.85 -11.47
C LEU A 59 5.73 4.10 -12.46
N ARG A 60 4.52 3.65 -12.12
CA ARG A 60 3.33 3.92 -12.95
C ARG A 60 2.98 5.41 -13.00
N LEU A 61 3.18 6.13 -11.90
CA LEU A 61 2.90 7.57 -11.82
C LEU A 61 4.03 8.43 -12.38
N ASN A 62 5.26 7.92 -12.36
CA ASN A 62 6.46 8.60 -12.83
C ASN A 62 7.17 7.73 -13.89
N PRO A 63 6.68 7.70 -15.14
CA PRO A 63 7.19 6.79 -16.18
C PRO A 63 8.67 7.00 -16.57
N LEU A 64 9.27 8.12 -16.16
CA LEU A 64 10.68 8.45 -16.40
C LEU A 64 11.60 8.04 -15.24
N SER A 65 11.03 7.60 -14.12
CA SER A 65 11.77 7.18 -12.94
C SER A 65 12.21 5.73 -13.04
N THR A 66 13.30 5.43 -12.35
CA THR A 66 13.90 4.11 -12.22
C THR A 66 13.53 3.44 -10.90
N GLN A 67 13.88 2.16 -10.76
CA GLN A 67 13.71 1.46 -9.48
C GLN A 67 14.48 2.14 -8.34
N ASP A 68 15.70 2.61 -8.62
CA ASP A 68 16.53 3.31 -7.63
C ASP A 68 15.85 4.60 -7.13
N ASP A 69 15.11 5.29 -8.00
CA ASP A 69 14.34 6.48 -7.63
C ASP A 69 13.17 6.13 -6.69
N ALA A 70 12.51 5.00 -6.93
CA ALA A 70 11.44 4.51 -6.05
C ALA A 70 11.99 4.16 -4.66
N ASP A 71 13.14 3.49 -4.60
CA ASP A 71 13.79 3.12 -3.35
C ASP A 71 14.31 4.36 -2.59
N ALA A 72 14.88 5.33 -3.31
CA ALA A 72 15.29 6.62 -2.76
C ALA A 72 14.09 7.39 -2.17
N MET A 73 12.94 7.34 -2.85
CA MET A 73 11.73 7.96 -2.37
C MET A 73 11.19 7.25 -1.12
N LEU A 74 11.18 5.92 -1.08
CA LEU A 74 10.80 5.16 0.11
C LEU A 74 11.68 5.53 1.32
N HIS A 75 13.00 5.61 1.12
CA HIS A 75 13.93 6.00 2.17
C HIS A 75 13.71 7.45 2.64
N ARG A 76 13.37 8.36 1.72
CA ARG A 76 12.98 9.74 2.07
C ARG A 76 11.71 9.77 2.92
N ILE A 77 10.69 8.96 2.60
CA ILE A 77 9.47 8.84 3.40
C ILE A 77 9.82 8.35 4.82
N GLN A 78 10.61 7.28 4.94
CA GLN A 78 11.06 6.75 6.23
C GLN A 78 11.75 7.83 7.08
N LYS A 79 12.65 8.62 6.47
CA LYS A 79 13.34 9.71 7.17
C LYS A 79 12.39 10.82 7.62
N SER A 80 11.39 11.16 6.80
CA SER A 80 10.41 12.21 7.12
C SER A 80 9.55 11.84 8.34
N LEU A 81 9.24 10.55 8.51
CA LEU A 81 8.44 10.04 9.63
C LEU A 81 9.19 10.03 10.96
N ASN A 82 10.54 10.06 10.94
CA ASN A 82 11.37 10.15 12.13
C ASN A 82 11.56 11.58 12.66
N ASN A 83 11.07 12.61 11.95
CA ASN A 83 11.17 14.00 12.37
C ASN A 83 9.90 14.45 13.12
N ASP A 84 10.07 15.26 14.18
CA ASP A 84 8.98 15.74 15.07
C ASP A 84 7.87 16.55 14.38
N ASP A 85 8.11 17.07 13.17
CA ASP A 85 7.15 17.91 12.41
C ASP A 85 6.33 17.09 11.38
N LEU A 86 6.00 15.85 11.77
CA LEU A 86 5.50 14.73 10.96
C LEU A 86 4.46 15.08 9.88
N GLY A 87 3.48 15.94 10.17
CA GLY A 87 2.35 16.15 9.26
C GLY A 87 2.62 17.18 8.15
N ARG A 88 3.20 18.33 8.51
CA ARG A 88 3.31 19.47 7.60
C ARG A 88 4.44 19.26 6.59
N GLN A 89 5.57 18.73 7.03
CA GLN A 89 6.70 18.45 6.16
C GLN A 89 6.33 17.33 5.17
N PHE A 90 5.74 16.24 5.66
CA PHE A 90 5.23 15.16 4.82
C PHE A 90 4.25 15.68 3.75
N TYR A 91 3.25 16.47 4.14
CA TYR A 91 2.29 17.03 3.18
C TYR A 91 2.96 17.88 2.10
N LYS A 92 3.92 18.74 2.47
CA LYS A 92 4.62 19.61 1.52
C LYS A 92 5.57 18.85 0.60
N GLU A 93 6.28 17.87 1.14
CA GLU A 93 7.38 17.22 0.44
C GLU A 93 6.96 16.02 -0.42
N ILE A 94 5.85 15.37 -0.06
CA ILE A 94 5.42 14.11 -0.66
C ILE A 94 4.09 14.28 -1.41
N LEU A 95 3.16 15.09 -0.90
CA LEU A 95 1.84 15.26 -1.53
C LEU A 95 1.74 16.49 -2.44
N LEU A 96 2.51 17.55 -2.18
CA LEU A 96 2.51 18.77 -3.02
C LEU A 96 3.61 18.78 -4.11
N ASP A 97 4.57 17.86 -4.06
CA ASP A 97 5.59 17.75 -5.11
C ASP A 97 4.97 17.14 -6.39
N THR A 98 4.90 17.93 -7.46
CA THR A 98 4.34 17.50 -8.75
C THR A 98 5.32 16.69 -9.59
N THR A 99 6.60 16.69 -9.21
CA THR A 99 7.71 16.08 -9.95
C THR A 99 7.81 14.59 -9.67
N ASN A 100 7.64 14.19 -8.41
CA ASN A 100 7.66 12.80 -7.96
C ASN A 100 6.31 12.44 -7.34
N LYS A 101 5.36 12.02 -8.18
CA LYS A 101 4.00 11.72 -7.76
C LYS A 101 3.93 10.40 -7.02
N ILE A 102 3.36 10.41 -5.82
CA ILE A 102 3.24 9.23 -4.98
C ILE A 102 1.77 9.06 -4.57
N LEU A 103 1.30 7.80 -4.57
CA LEU A 103 0.04 7.40 -3.94
C LEU A 103 0.40 6.37 -2.86
N ILE A 104 0.04 6.66 -1.62
CA ILE A 104 0.29 5.80 -0.44
C ILE A 104 -1.05 5.23 0.01
#